data_AF-A0A7C9TKM2-F1
#
_entry.id   AF-A0A7C9TKM2-F1
#
_cell.length_a   1.000
_cell.length_b   1.000
_cell.length_c   1.000
_cell.angle_alpha   90.00
_cell.angle_beta   90.00
_cell.angle_gamma   90.00
#
_symmetry.space_group_name_H-M   'P 1'
#
loop_
_entity.id
_entity.type
_entity.pdbx_description
1 polymer ?
#
loop_
_entity_poly.entity_id
_entity_poly.type
_entity_poly.pdbx_seq_one_letter_code
_entity_poly.pdbx_strand_id
1 'polypeptide(L)' 'MSTLTSHTYGLRPMRAASLRQVLTQQALAAARGVWTALEQLGQRRAVQELQRTAAMYRSSRPELADQLARLARDVQH' A
#
# COMPACT_ATOMS: atom_id res chain seq x y z
N MET A 1 57.00 -31.82 -3.13
CA MET A 1 56.71 -30.42 -3.47
C MET A 1 55.25 -30.36 -3.89
N SER A 2 54.41 -29.74 -3.04
CA SER A 2 52.95 -29.88 -3.06
C SER A 2 52.31 -29.01 -4.14
N THR A 3 51.34 -29.61 -4.83
CA THR A 3 50.47 -29.04 -5.86
C THR A 3 49.64 -27.88 -5.32
N LEU A 4 49.69 -26.74 -6.01
CA LEU A 4 48.81 -25.59 -5.79
C LEU A 4 47.39 -25.93 -6.29
N THR A 5 46.50 -26.31 -5.38
CA THR A 5 45.08 -26.54 -5.67
C THR A 5 44.36 -25.19 -5.74
N SER A 6 44.23 -24.64 -6.95
CA SER A 6 43.42 -23.46 -7.28
C SER A 6 42.00 -23.59 -6.70
N HIS A 7 41.71 -22.81 -5.66
CA HIS A 7 40.39 -22.66 -5.06
C HIS A 7 39.52 -21.77 -5.95
N THR A 8 38.85 -22.36 -6.94
CA THR A 8 37.79 -21.72 -7.74
C THR A 8 36.42 -22.30 -7.36
N TYR A 9 36.01 -22.14 -6.10
CA TYR A 9 34.66 -22.46 -5.65
C TYR A 9 34.18 -21.33 -4.73
N GLY A 10 33.41 -20.36 -5.23
CA GLY A 10 32.85 -19.35 -4.32
C GLY A 10 32.00 -18.23 -4.91
N LEU A 11 32.07 -17.93 -6.21
CA LEU A 11 31.45 -16.69 -6.73
C LEU A 11 30.05 -16.86 -7.34
N ARG A 12 29.52 -18.08 -7.42
CA ARG A 12 28.22 -18.35 -8.05
C ARG A 12 26.98 -18.18 -7.14
N PRO A 13 26.98 -18.54 -5.84
CA PRO A 13 25.76 -18.41 -5.02
C PRO A 13 25.43 -16.97 -4.61
N MET A 14 26.44 -16.08 -4.54
CA MET A 14 26.25 -14.67 -4.13
C MET A 14 25.43 -13.85 -5.13
N ARG A 15 25.54 -14.14 -6.44
CA ARG A 15 24.74 -13.46 -7.49
C ARG A 15 23.28 -13.94 -7.54
N ALA A 16 23.03 -15.21 -7.22
CA ALA A 16 21.67 -15.75 -7.19
C ALA A 16 20.87 -15.23 -5.98
N ALA A 17 21.52 -15.09 -4.81
CA ALA A 17 20.90 -14.52 -3.62
C ALA A 17 20.50 -13.05 -3.81
N SER A 18 21.39 -12.25 -4.43
CA SER A 18 21.11 -10.84 -4.71
C SER A 18 19.99 -10.63 -5.73
N LEU A 19 19.93 -11.41 -6.81
CA LEU A 19 18.82 -11.35 -7.77
C LEU A 19 17.48 -11.71 -7.11
N ARG A 20 17.46 -12.74 -6.26
CA ARG A 20 16.25 -13.14 -5.53
C ARG A 20 15.81 -12.05 -4.54
N GLN A 21 16.76 -11.37 -3.90
CA GLN A 21 16.50 -10.22 -3.03
C GLN A 21 15.93 -9.01 -3.79
N VAL A 22 16.45 -8.72 -4.99
CA VAL A 22 15.92 -7.63 -5.84
C VAL A 22 14.51 -7.95 -6.31
N LEU A 23 14.24 -9.19 -6.71
CA LEU A 23 12.90 -9.62 -7.12
C LEU A 23 11.89 -9.58 -5.96
N THR A 24 12.27 -10.01 -4.75
CA THR A 24 11.38 -9.92 -3.58
C THR A 24 11.14 -8.47 -3.16
N GLN A 25 12.15 -7.60 -3.21
CA GLN A 25 11.99 -6.18 -2.93
C GLN A 25 11.07 -5.49 -3.96
N GLN A 26 11.22 -5.80 -5.24
CA GLN A 26 10.31 -5.29 -6.28
C GLN A 26 8.89 -5.82 -6.10
N ALA A 27 8.72 -7.10 -5.77
CA ALA A 27 7.41 -7.67 -5.50
C ALA A 27 6.73 -7.02 -4.28
N LEU A 28 7.48 -6.77 -3.21
CA LEU A 28 6.98 -6.05 -2.04
C LEU A 28 6.63 -4.60 -2.35
N ALA A 29 7.45 -3.90 -3.14
CA ALA A 29 7.17 -2.54 -3.57
C ALA A 29 5.90 -2.46 -4.44
N ALA A 30 5.74 -3.39 -5.37
CA ALA A 30 4.54 -3.51 -6.21
C ALA A 30 3.30 -3.84 -5.37
N ALA A 31 3.39 -4.81 -4.46
CA ALA A 31 2.30 -5.14 -3.55
C ALA A 31 1.89 -3.96 -2.67
N ARG A 32 2.87 -3.18 -2.18
CA ARG A 32 2.62 -1.97 -1.40
C ARG A 32 1.94 -0.90 -2.25
N GLY A 33 2.34 -0.72 -3.50
CA GLY A 33 1.69 0.21 -4.43
C GLY A 33 0.25 -0.19 -4.78
N VAL A 34 -0.01 -1.48 -4.95
CA VAL A 34 -1.39 -1.99 -5.17
C VAL A 34 -2.24 -1.79 -3.92
N TRP A 35 -1.69 -2.08 -2.74
CA TRP A 35 -2.39 -1.87 -1.47
C TRP A 35 -2.76 -0.40 -1.25
N THR A 36 -1.82 0.51 -1.43
CA THR A 36 -2.09 1.95 -1.27
C THR A 36 -3.10 2.46 -2.29
N ALA A 37 -3.07 1.96 -3.53
CA ALA A 37 -4.07 2.31 -4.53
C ALA A 37 -5.47 1.82 -4.13
N LEU A 38 -5.58 0.61 -3.57
CA LEU A 38 -6.84 0.07 -3.07
C LEU A 38 -7.33 0.85 -1.83
N GLU A 39 -6.44 1.24 -0.93
CA GLU A 39 -6.77 2.09 0.22
C GLU A 39 -7.30 3.46 -0.24
N GLN A 40 -6.62 4.11 -1.19
CA GLN A 40 -7.08 5.40 -1.74
C GLN A 40 -8.45 5.27 -2.42
N LEU A 41 -8.68 4.17 -3.15
CA LEU A 41 -9.98 3.92 -3.76
C LEU A 41 -11.08 3.68 -2.72
N GLY A 42 -10.76 2.93 -1.66
CA GLY A 42 -11.65 2.69 -0.52
C GLY A 42 -11.99 3.99 0.21
N GLN A 43 -11.00 4.82 0.52
CA GLN A 43 -11.17 6.14 1.14
C GLN A 43 -12.07 7.04 0.29
N ARG A 44 -11.84 7.11 -1.03
CA ARG A 44 -12.69 7.89 -1.94
C ARG A 44 -14.15 7.42 -1.92
N ARG A 45 -14.39 6.11 -1.94
CA ARG A 45 -15.75 5.55 -1.84
C ARG A 45 -16.40 5.86 -0.48
N ALA A 46 -15.64 5.73 0.61
CA ALA A 46 -16.13 6.03 1.95
C ALA A 46 -16.55 7.50 2.08
N VAL A 47 -15.74 8.43 1.56
CA VAL A 47 -16.06 9.87 1.54
C VAL A 47 -17.33 10.16 0.74
N GLN A 48 -17.47 9.56 -0.45
CA GLN A 48 -18.67 9.72 -1.27
C GLN A 48 -19.92 9.23 -0.54
N GLU A 49 -19.84 8.08 0.12
CA GLU A 49 -20.98 7.53 0.85
C GLU A 49 -21.34 8.41 2.05
N LEU A 50 -20.35 8.87 2.84
CA LEU A 50 -20.57 9.80 3.94
C LEU A 50 -21.25 11.10 3.49
N GLN A 51 -20.82 11.67 2.36
CA GLN A 51 -21.44 12.87 1.78
C GLN A 51 -22.88 12.60 1.32
N ARG A 52 -23.12 11.44 0.70
CA ARG A 52 -24.46 11.03 0.25
C ARG A 52 -25.39 10.85 1.45
N THR A 53 -24.92 10.18 2.50
CA THR A 53 -25.68 10.00 3.75
C THR A 53 -25.95 11.34 4.41
N ALA A 54 -24.96 12.23 4.49
CA ALA A 54 -25.15 13.59 5.01
C ALA A 54 -26.23 14.36 4.24
N ALA A 55 -26.22 14.28 2.91
CA ALA A 55 -27.24 14.91 2.06
C ALA A 55 -28.65 14.35 2.32
N MET A 56 -28.79 13.04 2.52
CA MET A 56 -30.08 12.40 2.84
C MET A 56 -30.65 12.87 4.19
N TYR A 57 -29.80 13.08 5.20
CA TYR A 57 -30.23 13.51 6.53
C TYR A 57 -30.31 15.02 6.73
N ARG A 58 -29.96 15.83 5.73
CA ARG A 58 -29.87 17.30 5.85
C ARG A 58 -31.16 17.96 6.32
N SER A 59 -32.32 17.44 5.93
CA SER A 59 -33.64 17.99 6.30
C SER A 59 -34.21 17.41 7.60
N SER A 60 -33.87 16.17 7.94
CA SER A 60 -34.46 15.46 9.07
C SER A 60 -33.59 15.50 10.33
N ARG A 61 -32.26 15.51 10.19
CA ARG A 61 -31.28 15.50 11.27
C ARG A 61 -30.03 16.32 10.87
N PRO A 62 -30.12 17.65 10.92
CA PRO A 62 -29.05 18.53 10.45
C PRO A 62 -27.74 18.35 11.23
N GLU A 63 -27.80 18.14 12.55
CA GLU A 63 -26.61 17.90 13.38
C GLU A 63 -25.83 16.65 12.96
N LEU A 64 -26.55 15.58 12.62
CA LEU A 64 -25.97 14.32 12.14
C LEU A 64 -25.38 14.49 10.74
N ALA A 65 -26.05 15.24 9.86
CA ALA A 65 -25.50 15.57 8.55
C ALA A 65 -24.18 16.37 8.66
N ASP A 66 -24.09 17.32 9.59
CA ASP A 66 -22.87 18.10 9.82
C ASP A 66 -21.73 17.26 10.43
N GLN A 67 -22.05 16.28 11.28
CA GLN A 67 -21.06 15.32 11.78
C GLN A 67 -20.51 14.45 10.65
N LEU A 68 -21.39 13.90 9.79
CA LEU A 68 -20.98 13.10 8.64
C LEU A 68 -20.14 13.91 7.63
N ALA A 69 -20.50 15.17 7.39
CA ALA A 69 -19.74 16.07 6.51
C ALA A 69 -18.38 16.48 7.10
N ARG A 70 -18.25 16.55 8.43
CA ARG A 70 -16.94 16.70 9.11
C ARG A 70 -16.10 15.45 8.95
N LEU A 71 -16.66 14.28 9.25
CA LEU A 71 -15.96 13.01 9.12
C LEU A 71 -15.45 12.76 7.70
N ALA A 72 -16.25 13.13 6.69
CA ALA A 72 -15.85 13.04 5.28
C ALA A 72 -14.65 13.94 4.94
N ARG A 73 -14.52 15.11 5.58
CA ARG A 73 -13.37 16.01 5.41
C ARG A 73 -12.13 15.48 6.11
N ASP A 74 -12.28 14.91 7.30
CA ASP A 74 -11.16 14.34 8.07
C ASP A 74 -10.52 13.14 7.34
N VAL A 75 -11.30 12.38 6.55
CA VAL A 75 -10.78 11.28 5.72
C VAL A 75 -10.07 11.78 4.45
N GLN A 76 -10.28 13.04 4.04
CA GLN A 76 -9.62 13.64 2.88
C GLN A 76 -8.27 14.32 3.20
N HIS A 77 -8.00 14.60 4.48
CA HIS A 77 -6.78 15.25 4.99
C HIS A 77 -5.81 14.23 5.59
#